data_AF-A0A7J3NM20-F1
#
_entry.id   AF-A0A7J3NM20-F1
#
_cell.length_a   1.000
_cell.length_b   1.000
_cell.length_c   1.000
_cell.angle_alpha   90.00
_cell.angle_beta   90.00
_cell.angle_gamma   90.00
#
_symmetry.space_group_name_H-M   'P 1'
#
loop_
_entity.id
_entity.type
_entity.pdbx_description
1 polymer ?
#
loop_
_entity_poly.entity_id
_entity_poly.type
_entity_poly.pdbx_seq_one_letter_code
_entity_poly.pdbx_strand_id
1 'polypeptide(L)'
;MDDVNIEILSRAVRVYAEWANKTIPGFFILLSSIQDELNADSIEDIVRKAISDPKNFYESLMKLVGSSVVADSYMYLLISSFIDFFKLPINASDAIKVLRKGKWEELMKKIMDVTKMLSGKV
;
A
#
# COMPACT_ATOMS: atom_id res chain seq x y z
N MET A 1 -16.63 7.52 1.41
CA MET A 1 -15.37 7.74 0.67
C MET A 1 -15.80 7.93 -0.76
N ASP A 2 -15.66 9.13 -1.32
CA ASP A 2 -16.27 9.46 -2.61
C ASP A 2 -15.50 8.82 -3.78
N ASP A 3 -16.21 8.45 -4.85
CA ASP A 3 -15.66 7.73 -6.02
C ASP A 3 -14.42 8.42 -6.64
N VAL A 4 -14.36 9.76 -6.58
CA VAL A 4 -13.22 10.57 -7.04
C VAL A 4 -11.93 10.26 -6.25
N ASN A 5 -12.03 10.00 -4.96
CA ASN A 5 -10.87 9.67 -4.13
C ASN A 5 -10.33 8.27 -4.47
N ILE A 6 -11.23 7.36 -4.83
CA ILE A 6 -10.87 6.00 -5.26
C ILE A 6 -10.13 6.06 -6.60
N GLU A 7 -10.59 6.86 -7.56
CA GLU A 7 -9.95 6.95 -8.88
C GLU A 7 -8.54 7.55 -8.83
N ILE A 8 -8.32 8.60 -8.02
CA ILE A 8 -6.99 9.20 -7.83
C ILE A 8 -6.05 8.21 -7.14
N LEU A 9 -6.52 7.52 -6.08
CA LEU A 9 -5.76 6.47 -5.42
C LEU A 9 -5.44 5.32 -6.38
N SER A 10 -6.34 4.99 -7.30
CA SER A 10 -6.12 3.93 -8.29
C SER A 10 -5.04 4.28 -9.29
N ARG A 11 -5.06 5.50 -9.83
CA ARG A 11 -3.97 5.98 -10.70
C ARG A 11 -2.63 5.98 -9.97
N ALA A 12 -2.61 6.45 -8.73
CA ALA A 12 -1.43 6.42 -7.89
C ALA A 12 -0.89 4.98 -7.71
N VAL A 13 -1.79 4.05 -7.40
CA VAL A 13 -1.50 2.63 -7.23
C VAL A 13 -0.98 1.99 -8.52
N ARG A 14 -1.56 2.32 -9.68
CA ARG A 14 -1.11 1.82 -10.97
C ARG A 14 0.33 2.19 -11.26
N VAL A 15 0.65 3.48 -11.11
CA VAL A 15 2.00 4.00 -11.41
C VAL A 15 3.01 3.36 -10.44
N TYR A 16 2.62 3.18 -9.18
CA TYR A 16 3.43 2.47 -8.19
C TYR A 16 3.67 1.00 -8.57
N ALA A 17 2.64 0.27 -8.98
CA ALA A 17 2.76 -1.14 -9.39
C ALA A 17 3.67 -1.30 -10.62
N GLU A 18 3.56 -0.42 -11.61
CA GLU A 18 4.42 -0.40 -12.79
C GLU A 18 5.89 -0.11 -12.44
N TRP A 19 6.14 0.80 -11.49
CA TRP A 19 7.48 1.07 -10.98
C TRP A 19 8.05 -0.10 -10.17
N ALA A 20 7.24 -0.69 -9.30
CA ALA A 20 7.62 -1.81 -8.44
C ALA A 20 8.04 -3.04 -9.28
N ASN A 21 7.30 -3.34 -10.34
CA ASN A 21 7.63 -4.40 -11.30
C ASN A 21 9.00 -4.20 -11.97
N LYS A 22 9.36 -2.95 -12.29
CA LYS A 22 10.62 -2.62 -12.97
C LYS A 22 11.82 -2.59 -12.02
N THR A 23 11.61 -2.19 -10.78
CA THR A 23 12.71 -1.84 -9.87
C THR A 23 13.01 -2.97 -8.88
N ILE A 24 12.00 -3.77 -8.51
CA ILE A 24 12.11 -4.75 -7.43
C ILE A 24 11.41 -6.07 -7.86
N PRO A 25 12.03 -6.88 -8.74
CA PRO A 25 11.39 -8.07 -9.29
C PRO A 25 10.95 -9.09 -8.23
N GLY A 26 11.73 -9.24 -7.15
CA GLY A 26 11.39 -10.13 -6.04
C GLY A 26 10.14 -9.69 -5.27
N PHE A 27 9.87 -8.38 -5.23
CA PHE A 27 8.65 -7.84 -4.63
C PHE A 27 7.44 -8.08 -5.53
N PHE A 28 7.60 -8.00 -6.85
CA PHE A 28 6.53 -8.35 -7.79
C PHE A 28 6.12 -9.82 -7.65
N ILE A 29 7.09 -10.74 -7.57
CA ILE A 29 6.82 -12.18 -7.35
C ILE A 29 6.05 -12.39 -6.05
N LEU A 30 6.43 -11.69 -4.98
CA LEU A 30 5.73 -11.76 -3.70
C LEU A 30 4.28 -11.27 -3.82
N LEU A 31 4.05 -10.13 -4.47
CA LEU A 31 2.70 -9.60 -4.69
C LEU A 31 1.85 -10.58 -5.49
N SER A 32 2.39 -11.15 -6.58
CA SER A 32 1.69 -12.21 -7.33
C SER A 32 1.37 -13.43 -6.46
N SER A 33 2.23 -13.77 -5.50
CA SER A 33 2.04 -14.95 -4.65
C SER A 33 0.94 -14.79 -3.60
N ILE A 34 0.55 -13.57 -3.27
CA ILE A 34 -0.58 -13.27 -2.37
C ILE A 34 -1.86 -12.90 -3.12
N GLN A 35 -1.86 -12.97 -4.46
CA GLN A 35 -2.98 -12.55 -5.29
C GLN A 35 -4.26 -13.34 -4.99
N ASP A 36 -4.16 -14.67 -4.97
CA ASP A 36 -5.30 -15.56 -4.72
C ASP A 36 -5.84 -15.37 -3.29
N GLU A 37 -4.92 -15.23 -2.32
CA GLU A 37 -5.27 -15.07 -0.90
C GLU A 37 -6.04 -13.77 -0.65
N LEU A 38 -5.75 -12.74 -1.45
CA LEU A 38 -6.43 -11.45 -1.40
C LEU A 38 -7.70 -11.39 -2.24
N ASN A 39 -8.02 -12.45 -3.01
CA ASN A 39 -9.05 -12.41 -4.05
C ASN A 39 -8.86 -11.18 -4.94
N ALA A 40 -7.65 -11.02 -5.49
CA ALA A 40 -7.28 -9.88 -6.32
C ALA A 40 -7.14 -10.28 -7.79
N ASP A 41 -7.70 -9.47 -8.69
CA ASP A 41 -7.69 -9.79 -10.13
C ASP A 41 -6.42 -9.29 -10.84
N SER A 42 -5.68 -8.39 -10.18
CA SER A 42 -4.47 -7.78 -10.73
C SER A 42 -3.53 -7.29 -9.64
N ILE A 43 -2.28 -7.01 -9.98
CA ILE A 43 -1.31 -6.38 -9.08
C ILE A 43 -1.79 -5.00 -8.61
N GLU A 44 -2.49 -4.27 -9.48
CA GLU A 44 -3.09 -2.98 -9.13
C GLU A 44 -4.14 -3.15 -8.02
N ASP A 45 -4.94 -4.22 -8.09
CA ASP A 45 -5.91 -4.57 -7.06
C ASP A 45 -5.25 -5.07 -5.76
N ILE A 46 -4.13 -5.80 -5.86
CA ILE A 46 -3.34 -6.20 -4.69
C ILE A 46 -2.83 -4.99 -3.92
N VAL A 47 -2.23 -4.02 -4.61
CA VAL A 47 -1.74 -2.78 -4.00
C VAL A 47 -2.92 -1.94 -3.50
N ARG A 48 -4.04 -1.90 -4.23
CA ARG A 48 -5.25 -1.23 -3.76
C ARG A 48 -5.73 -1.86 -2.46
N LYS A 49 -5.76 -3.18 -2.33
CA LYS A 49 -6.11 -3.90 -1.11
C LYS A 49 -5.08 -3.67 0.00
N ALA A 50 -3.80 -3.59 -0.31
CA ALA A 50 -2.76 -3.20 0.63
C ALA A 50 -3.01 -1.81 1.24
N ILE A 51 -3.68 -0.92 0.50
CA ILE A 51 -4.11 0.39 0.99
C ILE A 51 -5.50 0.30 1.62
N SER A 52 -6.51 -0.31 1.02
CA SER A 52 -7.88 -0.26 1.57
C SER A 52 -8.06 -1.16 2.79
N ASP A 53 -7.39 -2.30 2.82
CA ASP A 53 -7.43 -3.30 3.89
C ASP A 53 -6.02 -3.89 4.15
N PRO A 54 -5.12 -3.06 4.72
CA PRO A 54 -3.75 -3.44 4.97
C PRO A 54 -3.61 -4.55 6.03
N LYS A 55 -4.62 -4.74 6.88
CA LYS A 55 -4.61 -5.81 7.88
C LYS A 55 -4.75 -7.16 7.18
N ASN A 56 -5.74 -7.31 6.31
CA ASN A 56 -5.90 -8.53 5.51
C ASN A 56 -4.69 -8.76 4.59
N PHE A 57 -4.14 -7.69 4.02
CA PHE A 57 -2.89 -7.76 3.26
C PHE A 57 -1.71 -8.27 4.08
N TYR A 58 -1.49 -7.72 5.27
CA TYR A 58 -0.44 -8.19 6.18
C TYR A 58 -0.67 -9.64 6.63
N GLU A 59 -1.90 -10.03 6.94
CA GLU A 59 -2.24 -11.41 7.32
C GLU A 59 -1.98 -12.38 6.16
N SER A 60 -2.30 -12.00 4.92
CA SER A 60 -2.01 -12.79 3.72
C SER A 60 -0.50 -12.93 3.49
N LEU A 61 0.25 -11.84 3.67
CA LEU A 61 1.72 -11.84 3.64
C LEU A 61 2.30 -12.75 4.72
N MET A 62 1.79 -12.66 5.94
CA MET A 62 2.20 -13.48 7.08
C MET A 62 1.99 -14.97 6.83
N LYS A 63 0.85 -15.36 6.26
CA LYS A 63 0.58 -16.74 5.85
C LYS A 63 1.59 -17.22 4.81
N LEU A 64 1.90 -16.39 3.82
CA LEU A 64 2.84 -16.74 2.74
C LEU A 64 4.27 -16.91 3.25
N VAL A 65 4.78 -15.93 4.02
CA VAL A 65 6.20 -15.89 4.41
C VAL A 65 6.51 -16.58 5.74
N GLY A 66 5.48 -16.88 6.54
CA GLY A 66 5.61 -17.57 7.83
C GLY A 66 6.41 -16.80 8.90
N SER A 67 6.73 -15.53 8.68
CA SER A 67 7.62 -14.73 9.52
C SER A 67 7.18 -13.27 9.61
N SER A 68 6.95 -12.80 10.83
CA SER A 68 6.58 -11.40 11.09
C SER A 68 7.66 -10.41 10.69
N VAL A 69 8.93 -10.75 10.89
CA VAL A 69 10.05 -9.88 10.50
C VAL A 69 10.09 -9.70 8.98
N VAL A 70 9.85 -10.77 8.23
CA VAL A 70 9.85 -10.72 6.76
C VAL A 70 8.62 -9.96 6.26
N ALA A 71 7.44 -10.23 6.83
CA ALA A 71 6.21 -9.51 6.48
C ALA A 71 6.32 -8.01 6.77
N ASP A 72 6.84 -7.63 7.95
CA ASP A 72 7.08 -6.23 8.33
C ASP A 72 8.07 -5.55 7.36
N SER A 73 9.11 -6.27 6.92
CA SER A 73 10.09 -5.74 5.96
C SER A 73 9.45 -5.45 4.60
N TYR A 74 8.59 -6.34 4.12
CA TYR A 74 7.85 -6.10 2.88
C TYR A 74 6.81 -4.99 3.00
N MET A 75 6.10 -4.90 4.13
CA MET A 75 5.21 -3.78 4.41
C MET A 75 5.98 -2.46 4.45
N TYR A 76 7.15 -2.45 5.09
CA TYR A 76 8.03 -1.28 5.12
C TYR A 76 8.38 -0.85 3.72
N LEU A 77 8.80 -1.80 2.88
CA LEU A 77 9.21 -1.54 1.52
C LEU A 77 8.05 -1.01 0.67
N LEU A 78 6.85 -1.56 0.84
CA LEU A 78 5.63 -1.11 0.15
C LEU A 78 5.25 0.33 0.55
N ILE A 79 5.20 0.60 1.85
CA ILE A 79 4.78 1.89 2.40
C ILE A 79 5.82 2.97 2.16
N SER A 80 7.11 2.69 2.38
CA SER A 80 8.19 3.64 2.13
C SER A 80 8.27 4.00 0.65
N SER A 81 8.18 3.01 -0.23
CA SER A 81 8.20 3.26 -1.67
C SER A 81 6.97 4.07 -2.12
N PHE A 82 5.79 3.82 -1.55
CA PHE A 82 4.59 4.63 -1.81
C PHE A 82 4.77 6.07 -1.30
N ILE A 83 5.25 6.23 -0.07
CA ILE A 83 5.54 7.54 0.55
C ILE A 83 6.54 8.34 -0.30
N ASP A 84 7.65 7.73 -0.67
CA ASP A 84 8.72 8.36 -1.44
C ASP A 84 8.24 8.73 -2.86
N PHE A 85 7.49 7.82 -3.50
CA PHE A 85 6.92 8.04 -4.83
C PHE A 85 5.98 9.25 -4.86
N PHE A 86 5.12 9.40 -3.84
CA PHE A 86 4.19 10.53 -3.72
C PHE A 86 4.77 11.73 -2.94
N LYS A 87 6.02 11.65 -2.48
CA LYS A 87 6.67 12.65 -1.62
C LYS A 87 5.81 13.02 -0.40
N LEU A 88 5.21 12.02 0.24
CA LEU A 88 4.33 12.24 1.39
C LEU A 88 5.16 12.72 2.59
N PRO A 89 4.71 13.72 3.35
CA PRO A 89 5.39 14.18 4.57
C PRO A 89 5.09 13.25 5.76
N ILE A 90 5.27 11.95 5.56
CA ILE A 90 4.95 10.89 6.54
C ILE A 90 6.16 9.96 6.66
N ASN A 91 6.49 9.52 7.87
CA ASN A 91 7.52 8.51 8.10
C ASN A 91 6.94 7.09 7.94
N ALA A 92 7.56 6.25 7.11
CA ALA A 92 7.14 4.87 6.86
C ALA A 92 7.11 3.99 8.13
N SER A 93 8.07 4.16 9.04
CA SER A 93 8.12 3.43 10.30
C SER A 93 6.91 3.73 11.19
N ASP A 94 6.45 4.98 11.22
CA ASP A 94 5.28 5.37 11.99
C ASP A 94 4.00 4.88 11.35
N ALA A 95 3.90 4.89 10.02
CA ALA A 95 2.79 4.29 9.28
C ALA A 95 2.63 2.79 9.58
N ILE A 96 3.72 2.03 9.64
CA ILE A 96 3.70 0.60 10.00
C ILE A 96 3.28 0.37 11.45
N LYS A 97 3.73 1.22 12.38
CA LYS A 97 3.30 1.12 13.79
C LYS A 97 1.80 1.38 13.94
N VAL A 98 1.26 2.32 13.18
CA VAL A 98 -0.18 2.63 13.12
C VAL A 98 -0.96 1.45 12.54
N LEU A 99 -0.44 0.86 11.45
CA LEU A 99 -0.95 -0.34 10.81
C LEU A 99 -1.01 -1.55 11.73
N ARG A 100 0.08 -1.85 12.45
CA ARG A 100 0.14 -2.91 13.46
C ARG A 100 -0.87 -2.74 14.59
N LYS A 101 -1.24 -1.50 14.90
CA LYS A 101 -2.22 -1.17 15.95
C LYS A 101 -3.65 -1.11 15.42
N GLY A 102 -3.88 -1.33 14.12
CA GLY A 102 -5.20 -1.24 13.49
C GLY A 102 -5.80 0.17 13.51
N LYS A 103 -4.98 1.22 13.75
CA LYS A 103 -5.43 2.62 13.84
C LYS A 103 -5.52 3.27 12.45
N TRP A 104 -6.20 2.57 11.56
CA TRP A 104 -6.20 2.83 10.12
C TRP A 104 -6.75 4.21 9.74
N GLU A 105 -7.70 4.71 10.52
CA GLU A 105 -8.33 6.01 10.32
C GLU A 105 -7.35 7.18 10.39
N GLU A 106 -6.31 7.11 11.24
CA GLU A 106 -5.31 8.18 11.35
C GLU A 106 -4.38 8.24 10.13
N LEU A 107 -4.02 7.08 9.56
CA LEU A 107 -3.18 7.04 8.36
C LEU A 107 -3.98 7.44 7.12
N MET A 108 -5.22 6.95 6.99
CA MET A 108 -6.11 7.31 5.89
C MET A 108 -6.48 8.78 5.90
N LYS A 109 -6.68 9.38 7.07
CA LYS A 109 -6.90 10.83 7.19
C LYS A 109 -5.70 11.62 6.67
N LYS A 110 -4.48 11.23 7.02
CA LYS A 110 -3.25 11.87 6.51
C LYS A 110 -3.07 11.70 5.01
N ILE A 111 -3.34 10.51 4.47
CA ILE A 111 -3.29 10.26 3.03
C ILE A 111 -4.33 11.12 2.30
N MET A 112 -5.59 11.14 2.79
CA MET A 112 -6.67 11.95 2.21
C MET A 112 -6.43 13.45 2.27
N ASP A 113 -5.87 13.97 3.37
CA ASP A 113 -5.53 15.39 3.51
C ASP A 113 -4.49 15.80 2.46
N VAL A 114 -3.53 14.92 2.14
CA VAL A 114 -2.54 15.15 1.08
C VAL A 114 -3.16 15.03 -0.32
N THR A 115 -4.05 14.05 -0.55
CA THR A 115 -4.76 13.92 -1.84
C THR A 115 -5.59 15.17 -2.15
N LYS A 116 -6.22 15.77 -1.12
CA LYS A 116 -6.92 17.05 -1.23
C LYS A 116 -6.00 18.22 -1.58
N MET A 117 -4.77 18.25 -1.04
CA MET A 117 -3.77 19.27 -1.40
C MET A 117 -3.30 19.15 -2.85
N LEU A 118 -3.25 17.92 -3.39
CA LEU A 118 -2.91 17.67 -4.80
C LEU A 118 -4.09 17.98 -5.74
N SER A 119 -5.33 17.68 -5.33
CA SER A 119 -6.52 17.98 -6.13
C SER A 119 -6.89 19.47 -6.14
N GLY A 120 -6.48 20.24 -5.13
CA GLY A 120 -6.62 21.70 -5.10
C GLY A 120 -5.56 22.48 -5.89
N LYS A 121 -4.64 21.78 -6.56
CA LYS A 121 -3.57 22.35 -7.40
C LYS A 121 -3.79 22.20 -8.91
N VAL A 122 -5.03 21.92 -9.34
CA VAL A 122 -5.44 21.96 -10.75
C VAL A 122 -6.27 23.19 -11.01
#